data_AF-A0AAD8E2R2-F1
#
_entry.id   AF-A0AAD8E2R2-F1
#
_cell.length_a   1.000
_cell.length_b   1.000
_cell.length_c   1.000
_cell.angle_alpha   90.00
_cell.angle_beta   90.00
_cell.angle_gamma   90.00
#
_symmetry.space_group_name_H-M   'P 1'
#
loop_
_entity.id
_entity.type
_entity.pdbx_description
1 polymer ?
#
loop_
_entity_poly.entity_id
_entity_poly.type
_entity_poly.pdbx_seq_one_letter_code
_entity_poly.pdbx_strand_id
1 'polypeptide(L)'
;SRLGSVESSQAIGCTTTMFCKDKFYDTAYDTGDKYLQCGRRADVFKFWLMWKAKGTLGFEKHVDAIMDCASYITTALKLRPAFRLVLEPEFVNVCFWYIPPSLQGLQKEPDFNQRLHK
;
A
#
# COMPACT_ATOMS: atom_id res chain seq x y z
N SER A 1 27.76 48.10 19.01
CA SER A 1 28.25 46.73 19.29
C SER A 1 27.13 45.75 19.00
N ARG A 2 27.31 44.91 17.96
CA ARG A 2 26.41 43.82 17.54
C ARG A 2 26.62 42.58 18.43
N LEU A 3 25.75 41.59 18.23
CA LEU A 3 25.54 40.27 18.88
C LEU A 3 24.48 40.36 19.99
N GLY A 4 23.37 39.62 20.00
CA GLY A 4 22.88 38.55 19.14
C GLY A 4 21.88 37.73 19.96
N SER A 5 20.66 37.55 19.47
CA SER A 5 19.81 36.40 19.81
C SER A 5 18.69 36.30 18.79
N VAL A 6 18.94 35.44 17.82
CA VAL A 6 17.92 34.84 16.96
C VAL A 6 17.22 33.79 17.82
N GLU A 7 16.21 34.19 18.60
CA GLU A 7 15.32 33.24 19.25
C GLU A 7 14.20 32.84 18.29
N SER A 8 14.46 31.69 17.66
CA SER A 8 13.49 30.66 17.31
C SER A 8 12.26 31.07 16.52
N SER A 9 12.41 30.99 15.20
CA SER A 9 11.36 30.55 14.28
C SER A 9 10.86 29.15 14.70
N GLN A 10 9.95 29.06 15.67
CA GLN A 10 9.27 27.80 16.00
C GLN A 10 7.88 28.05 16.59
N ALA A 11 6.99 28.62 15.78
CA ALA A 11 5.56 28.71 16.12
C ALA A 11 4.70 28.67 14.85
N ILE A 12 4.85 27.63 14.02
CA ILE A 12 3.91 27.35 12.91
C ILE A 12 2.90 26.23 13.29
N GLY A 13 3.00 25.65 14.48
CA GLY A 13 2.17 24.47 14.86
C GLY A 13 1.04 24.69 15.87
N CYS A 14 1.05 25.77 16.66
CA CYS A 14 0.11 25.92 17.77
C CYS A 14 -0.95 26.98 17.45
N THR A 15 -2.04 26.58 16.80
CA THR A 15 -3.22 27.44 16.70
C THR A 15 -4.04 27.29 17.97
N THR A 16 -4.11 28.34 18.78
CA THR A 16 -4.88 28.41 20.04
C THR A 16 -6.38 28.15 19.83
N THR A 17 -6.83 28.17 18.57
CA THR A 17 -8.22 28.04 18.16
C THR A 17 -8.70 26.59 17.99
N MET A 18 -7.79 25.62 17.81
CA MET A 18 -8.17 24.20 17.65
C MET A 18 -7.71 23.31 18.81
N PHE A 19 -6.58 23.63 19.45
CA PHE A 19 -6.03 22.89 20.59
C PHE A 19 -5.99 23.76 21.85
N CYS A 20 -7.16 24.20 22.31
CA CYS A 20 -7.29 24.83 23.62
C CYS A 20 -6.85 23.82 24.70
N LYS A 21 -5.91 24.22 25.57
CA LYS A 21 -5.39 23.37 26.66
C LYS A 21 -6.33 23.31 27.88
N ASP A 22 -7.33 24.19 27.92
CA ASP A 22 -8.33 24.27 28.99
C ASP A 22 -9.64 23.59 28.54
N LYS A 23 -9.62 22.25 28.51
CA LYS A 23 -10.79 21.43 28.19
C LYS A 23 -11.20 20.61 29.41
N PHE A 24 -12.49 20.30 29.52
CA PHE A 24 -13.08 19.53 30.63
C PHE A 24 -12.71 18.02 30.61
N TYR A 25 -11.80 17.60 29.72
CA TYR A 25 -11.36 16.22 29.54
C TYR A 25 -9.85 16.17 29.31
N ASP A 26 -9.25 14.98 29.45
CA ASP A 26 -7.82 14.79 29.22
C ASP A 26 -7.45 15.02 27.75
N THR A 27 -6.68 16.09 27.51
CA THR A 27 -6.24 16.48 26.16
C THR A 27 -5.20 15.53 25.58
N ALA A 28 -4.68 14.56 26.33
CA ALA A 28 -3.77 13.53 25.80
C ALA A 28 -4.39 12.68 24.66
N TYR A 29 -5.72 12.58 24.62
CA TYR A 29 -6.45 11.89 23.55
C TYR A 29 -6.64 12.74 22.27
N ASP A 30 -6.40 14.05 22.33
CA ASP A 30 -6.41 14.92 21.15
C ASP A 30 -5.14 14.66 20.33
N THR A 31 -5.24 13.81 19.31
CA THR A 31 -4.06 13.43 18.49
C THR A 31 -3.79 14.35 17.30
N GLY A 32 -4.53 15.44 17.14
CA GLY A 32 -4.49 16.24 15.92
C GLY A 32 -3.18 17.02 15.70
N ASP A 33 -2.47 17.36 16.77
CA ASP A 33 -1.17 18.04 16.74
C ASP A 33 0.00 17.10 16.36
N LYS A 34 -0.23 15.79 16.34
CA LYS A 34 0.74 14.77 15.92
C LYS A 34 0.83 14.59 14.41
N TYR A 35 -0.04 15.26 13.65
CA TYR A 35 -0.16 15.08 12.21
C TYR A 35 -0.11 16.42 11.48
N LEU A 36 0.39 16.40 10.24
CA LEU A 36 0.42 17.58 9.37
C LEU A 36 -0.98 18.03 8.92
N GLN A 37 -1.96 17.12 8.94
CA GLN A 37 -3.31 17.39 8.44
C GLN A 37 -4.16 18.12 9.49
N CYS A 38 -4.75 19.25 9.12
CA CYS A 38 -5.69 19.98 10.00
C CYS A 38 -7.00 19.22 10.23
N GLY A 39 -7.56 18.61 9.18
CA GLY A 39 -8.77 17.79 9.24
C GLY A 39 -8.48 16.36 8.78
N ARG A 40 -8.94 15.37 9.55
CA ARG A 40 -8.71 13.95 9.25
C ARG A 40 -10.01 13.15 9.30
N ARG A 41 -10.27 12.34 8.26
CA ARG A 41 -11.40 11.41 8.21
C ARG A 41 -11.19 10.25 9.20
N ALA A 42 -12.28 9.76 9.81
CA ALA A 42 -12.27 8.62 10.73
C ALA A 42 -12.16 7.26 10.01
N ASP A 43 -11.09 7.05 9.24
CA ASP A 43 -10.86 5.82 8.48
C ASP A 43 -10.58 4.57 9.35
N VAL A 44 -10.28 4.74 10.64
CA VAL A 44 -10.13 3.62 11.57
C VAL A 44 -11.45 2.89 11.83
N PHE A 45 -12.59 3.58 11.72
CA PHE A 45 -13.89 3.00 12.07
C PHE A 45 -14.31 1.91 11.09
N LYS A 46 -14.12 2.12 9.78
CA LYS A 46 -14.40 1.09 8.76
C LYS A 46 -13.59 -0.18 9.02
N PHE A 47 -12.32 -0.02 9.39
CA PHE A 47 -11.44 -1.14 9.65
C PHE A 47 -11.80 -1.86 10.95
N TRP A 48 -12.07 -1.11 12.03
CA TRP A 48 -12.52 -1.67 13.30
C TRP A 48 -13.81 -2.47 13.13
N LEU A 49 -14.79 -1.93 12.39
CA LEU A 49 -16.06 -2.62 12.15
C LEU A 49 -15.84 -3.94 11.37
N MET A 50 -15.00 -3.90 10.32
CA MET A 50 -14.61 -5.12 9.60
C MET A 50 -13.93 -6.14 10.50
N TRP A 51 -13.03 -5.70 11.40
CA TRP A 51 -12.35 -6.59 12.34
C TRP A 51 -13.31 -7.18 13.37
N LYS A 52 -14.26 -6.40 13.89
CA LYS A 52 -15.30 -6.94 14.77
C LYS A 52 -16.17 -7.99 14.07
N ALA A 53 -16.46 -7.80 12.78
CA ALA A 53 -17.27 -8.74 11.99
C ALA A 53 -16.51 -10.03 11.60
N LYS A 54 -15.27 -9.93 11.15
CA LYS A 54 -14.46 -11.07 10.68
C LYS A 54 -13.68 -11.76 11.81
N GLY A 55 -13.25 -11.00 12.81
CA GLY A 55 -12.23 -11.43 13.77
C GLY A 55 -10.86 -11.60 13.14
N THR A 56 -9.85 -11.82 13.97
CA THR A 56 -8.46 -12.03 13.51
C THR A 56 -8.35 -13.30 12.64
N LEU A 57 -8.94 -14.42 13.08
CA LEU A 57 -8.96 -15.67 12.32
C LEU A 57 -9.69 -15.53 10.97
N GLY A 58 -10.70 -14.66 10.89
CA GLY A 58 -11.40 -14.41 9.62
C GLY A 58 -10.55 -13.59 8.64
N PHE A 59 -9.66 -12.73 9.14
CA PHE A 59 -8.67 -12.04 8.30
C PHE A 59 -7.54 -12.97 7.87
N GLU A 60 -7.03 -13.81 8.77
CA GLU A 60 -6.03 -14.85 8.45
C GLU A 60 -6.51 -15.73 7.30
N LYS A 61 -7.67 -16.37 7.45
CA LYS A 61 -8.28 -17.20 6.38
C LYS A 61 -8.49 -16.44 5.07
N HIS A 62 -8.81 -15.15 5.15
CA HIS A 62 -9.01 -14.33 3.96
C HIS A 62 -7.69 -14.06 3.24
N VAL A 63 -6.61 -13.79 3.98
CA VAL A 63 -5.27 -13.60 3.41
C VAL A 63 -4.75 -14.90 2.82
N ASP A 64 -4.87 -16.01 3.56
CA ASP A 64 -4.45 -17.35 3.10
C ASP A 64 -5.14 -17.71 1.78
N ALA A 65 -6.46 -17.51 1.68
CA ALA A 65 -7.20 -17.78 0.45
C ALA A 65 -6.71 -16.95 -0.75
N ILE A 66 -6.30 -15.70 -0.54
CA ILE A 66 -5.75 -14.86 -1.63
C ILE A 66 -4.36 -15.35 -2.03
N MET A 67 -3.53 -15.75 -1.07
CA MET A 67 -2.20 -16.34 -1.32
C MET A 67 -2.30 -17.66 -2.08
N ASP A 68 -3.27 -18.51 -1.73
CA ASP A 68 -3.57 -19.75 -2.44
C ASP A 68 -4.02 -19.48 -3.88
N CYS A 69 -4.86 -18.45 -4.08
CA CYS A 69 -5.27 -18.02 -5.42
C CYS A 69 -4.08 -17.58 -6.28
N ALA A 70 -3.16 -16.79 -5.70
CA ALA A 70 -1.95 -16.36 -6.40
C ALA A 70 -1.06 -17.54 -6.79
N SER A 71 -0.88 -18.50 -5.89
CA SER A 71 -0.12 -19.73 -6.12
C SER A 71 -0.77 -20.61 -7.20
N TYR A 72 -2.09 -20.74 -7.16
CA TYR A 72 -2.87 -21.45 -8.16
C TYR A 72 -2.72 -20.82 -9.55
N ILE A 73 -2.90 -19.50 -9.67
CA ILE A 73 -2.75 -18.79 -10.96
C ILE A 73 -1.33 -18.95 -11.50
N THR A 74 -0.33 -18.83 -10.63
CA THR A 74 1.09 -18.97 -11.00
C THR A 74 1.35 -20.37 -11.58
N THR A 75 0.84 -21.41 -10.94
CA THR A 75 0.94 -22.79 -11.43
C THR A 75 0.21 -22.96 -12.76
N ALA A 76 -1.01 -22.43 -12.87
CA ALA A 76 -1.80 -22.50 -14.10
C ALA A 76 -1.13 -21.77 -15.29
N LEU A 77 -0.41 -20.67 -15.03
CA LEU A 77 0.36 -19.94 -16.04
C LEU A 77 1.59 -20.73 -16.48
N LYS A 78 2.34 -21.35 -15.55
CA LYS A 78 3.52 -22.17 -15.87
C LYS A 78 3.20 -23.36 -16.77
N LEU A 79 1.99 -23.90 -16.69
CA LEU A 79 1.54 -25.02 -17.52
C LEU A 79 1.20 -24.62 -18.96
N ARG A 80 1.14 -23.32 -19.29
CA ARG A 80 0.71 -22.82 -20.59
C ARG A 80 1.88 -22.12 -21.31
N PRO A 81 2.31 -22.59 -22.49
CA PRO A 81 3.45 -22.03 -23.20
C PRO A 81 3.23 -20.59 -23.72
N ALA A 82 1.95 -20.18 -23.82
CA ALA A 82 1.57 -18.82 -24.20
C ALA A 82 1.81 -17.79 -23.08
N PHE A 83 2.19 -18.20 -21.88
CA PHE A 83 2.45 -17.29 -20.77
C PHE A 83 3.86 -17.46 -20.24
N ARG A 84 4.47 -16.34 -19.84
CA ARG A 84 5.79 -16.34 -19.22
C ARG A 84 5.77 -15.44 -17.99
N LEU A 85 6.09 -16.01 -16.83
CA LEU A 85 6.25 -15.23 -15.61
C LEU A 85 7.43 -14.26 -15.76
N VAL A 86 7.26 -13.04 -15.25
CA VAL A 86 8.35 -12.06 -15.15
C VAL A 86 9.35 -12.52 -14.09
N LEU A 87 8.83 -12.89 -12.92
CA LEU A 87 9.55 -13.41 -11.75
C LEU A 87 8.63 -14.39 -11.01
N GLU A 88 9.21 -15.22 -10.13
CA GLU A 88 8.43 -16.00 -9.17
C GLU A 88 7.75 -15.06 -8.17
N PRO A 89 6.43 -15.17 -7.95
CA PRO A 89 5.74 -14.30 -6.99
C PRO A 89 6.15 -14.60 -5.54
N GLU A 90 6.52 -13.56 -4.80
CA GLU A 90 6.76 -13.64 -3.34
C GLU A 90 5.47 -13.41 -2.52
N PHE A 91 4.44 -12.86 -3.15
CA PHE A 91 3.16 -12.53 -2.53
C PHE A 91 2.03 -12.65 -3.57
N VAL A 92 0.94 -11.90 -3.39
CA VAL A 92 -0.26 -12.01 -4.25
C VAL A 92 -0.09 -11.43 -5.66
N ASN A 93 1.01 -10.74 -5.94
CA ASN A 93 1.25 -10.09 -7.23
C ASN A 93 1.87 -11.07 -8.23
N VAL A 94 1.07 -11.54 -9.19
CA VAL A 94 1.52 -12.44 -10.25
C VAL A 94 1.73 -11.65 -11.54
N CYS A 95 3.00 -11.35 -11.86
CA CYS A 95 3.37 -10.59 -13.05
C CYS A 95 3.79 -11.54 -14.19
N PHE A 96 3.17 -11.40 -15.36
CA PHE A 96 3.44 -12.27 -16.51
C PHE A 96 3.27 -11.55 -17.85
N TRP A 97 3.95 -12.07 -18.87
CA TRP A 97 3.75 -11.74 -20.27
C TRP A 97 2.85 -12.77 -20.94
N TYR A 98 1.97 -12.30 -21.82
CA TYR A 98 1.30 -13.15 -22.80
C TYR A 98 2.11 -13.14 -24.10
N ILE A 99 2.48 -14.32 -24.56
CA ILE A 99 3.23 -14.53 -25.80
C ILE A 99 2.23 -14.93 -26.90
N PRO A 100 1.92 -14.02 -27.83
CA PRO A 100 0.98 -14.31 -28.90
C PRO A 100 1.51 -15.45 -29.80
N PRO A 101 0.63 -16.22 -30.47
CA PRO A 101 1.03 -17.36 -31.31
C PRO A 101 2.11 -17.03 -32.35
N SER A 102 2.08 -15.82 -32.92
CA SER A 102 3.06 -15.34 -33.90
C SER A 102 4.48 -15.15 -33.35
N LEU A 103 4.64 -15.10 -32.02
CA LEU A 103 5.92 -14.92 -31.33
C LEU A 103 6.34 -16.16 -30.53
N GLN A 104 5.54 -17.23 -30.52
CA GLN A 104 5.89 -18.46 -29.81
C GLN A 104 7.08 -19.16 -30.47
N GLY A 105 8.09 -19.51 -29.68
CA GLY A 105 9.33 -20.14 -30.16
C GLY A 105 10.40 -19.15 -30.66
N LEU A 106 10.06 -17.86 -30.79
CA LEU A 106 10.95 -16.80 -31.27
C LEU A 106 11.61 -16.03 -30.10
N GLN A 107 11.58 -16.55 -28.87
CA GLN A 107 12.05 -15.81 -27.69
C GLN A 107 13.56 -15.51 -27.68
N LYS A 108 14.32 -16.15 -28.57
CA LYS A 108 15.76 -15.93 -28.75
C LYS A 108 16.06 -14.85 -29.80
N GLU A 109 15.08 -14.39 -30.57
CA GLU A 109 15.28 -13.35 -31.58
C GLU A 109 15.57 -12.00 -30.88
N PRO A 110 16.52 -11.19 -31.40
CA PRO A 110 16.94 -9.94 -30.76
C PRO A 110 15.82 -8.88 -30.74
N ASP A 111 14.88 -8.95 -31.68
CA ASP A 111 13.73 -8.05 -31.81
C ASP A 111 12.48 -8.55 -31.05
N PHE A 112 12.55 -9.73 -30.39
CA PHE A 112 11.41 -10.34 -29.71
C PHE A 112 10.71 -9.39 -28.74
N ASN A 113 11.49 -8.73 -27.85
CA ASN A 113 10.91 -7.81 -26.87
C ASN A 113 10.26 -6.61 -27.55
N GLN A 114 10.86 -6.09 -28.62
CA GLN A 114 10.29 -4.97 -29.37
C GLN A 114 8.97 -5.35 -30.05
N ARG A 115 8.84 -6.59 -30.53
CA ARG A 115 7.59 -7.11 -31.10
C ARG A 115 6.55 -7.45 -30.05
N LEU A 116 6.97 -7.84 -28.85
CA LEU A 116 6.07 -8.13 -27.72
C LEU A 116 5.44 -6.86 -27.14
N HIS A 117 6.13 -5.72 -27.21
CA HIS A 117 5.64 -4.43 -26.73
C HIS A 117 4.81 -3.66 -27.77
N LYS A 118 4.62 -4.20 -28.98
CA LYS A 118 3.75 -3.63 -30.02
C LYS A 118 2.36 -4.23 -29.92
#